data_AF-W2QCE8-F1
#
_entry.id   AF-W2QCE8-F1
#
_cell.length_a   1.000
_cell.length_b   1.000
_cell.length_c   1.000
_cell.angle_alpha   90.00
_cell.angle_beta   90.00
_cell.angle_gamma   90.00
#
_symmetry.space_group_name_H-M   'P 1'
#
loop_
_entity.id
_entity.type
_entity.pdbx_description
1 polymer ?
#
loop_
_entity_poly.entity_id
_entity_poly.type
_entity_poly.pdbx_seq_one_letter_code
_entity_poly.pdbx_strand_id
1 'polypeptide(L)'
;MLQAERKTSTKDIKFKQYRTLIDLDEPTPFINVAPTAAMTATEVAEKRMNEVESQMKPLFRRVEDAIAVPKLTGDTNAQHMNLLTLTPPEAQKLVEDPLGGIHGAISCVAFVSQSEPEANEVAAKYLKRDFVKSLLVRIALARERWAEDDEVEPNEVFKEGGVIRLAQRGLVPWRSTAGLSSHFSAAVHVFPDEDTVKAVENALEILGGASGKDAAAWAAMEIGGQLGSPMDLTFGVTESEHFKYVYYLLPVVLVLLLVVAQYFM
;
A
#
# COMPACT_ATOMS: atom_id res chain seq x y z
N MET A 1 31.02 13.75 -8.60
CA MET A 1 30.83 12.84 -7.45
C MET A 1 32.01 11.89 -7.39
N LEU A 2 32.68 11.78 -6.23
CA LEU A 2 33.78 10.82 -6.03
C LEU A 2 33.22 9.39 -5.98
N GLN A 3 33.89 8.44 -6.60
CA GLN A 3 33.47 7.04 -6.59
C GLN A 3 33.60 6.45 -5.19
N ALA A 4 32.50 5.94 -4.64
CA ALA A 4 32.52 5.16 -3.42
C ALA A 4 33.11 3.77 -3.73
N GLU A 5 34.31 3.50 -3.21
CA GLU A 5 34.98 2.22 -3.38
C GLU A 5 34.45 1.21 -2.33
N ARG A 6 33.91 0.08 -2.79
CA ARG A 6 33.45 -0.99 -1.90
C ARG A 6 34.66 -1.69 -1.28
N LYS A 7 35.07 -1.26 -0.09
CA LYS A 7 36.24 -1.83 0.62
C LYS A 7 36.08 -3.28 1.05
N THR A 8 34.86 -3.76 1.26
CA THR A 8 34.62 -5.14 1.72
C THR A 8 33.27 -5.65 1.24
N SER A 9 33.24 -6.87 0.71
CA SER A 9 32.00 -7.58 0.42
C SER A 9 31.49 -8.21 1.71
N THR A 10 30.53 -7.58 2.38
CA THR A 10 29.81 -8.18 3.51
C THR A 10 28.90 -9.29 3.02
N LYS A 11 29.48 -10.46 2.73
CA LYS A 11 28.72 -11.69 2.43
C LYS A 11 28.04 -12.27 3.68
N ASP A 12 28.38 -11.75 4.86
CA ASP A 12 28.03 -12.38 6.14
C ASP A 12 26.67 -11.94 6.71
N ILE A 13 26.11 -10.83 6.23
CA ILE A 13 24.82 -10.33 6.72
C ILE A 13 23.74 -10.63 5.68
N LYS A 14 22.92 -11.63 5.99
CA LYS A 14 21.73 -11.98 5.20
C LYS A 14 20.52 -11.29 5.81
N PHE A 15 19.69 -10.65 4.98
CA PHE A 15 18.43 -10.06 5.40
C PHE A 15 17.27 -10.95 4.95
N LYS A 16 16.21 -11.01 5.76
CA LYS A 16 14.90 -11.53 5.36
C LYS A 16 13.97 -10.34 5.17
N GLN A 17 13.21 -10.37 4.08
CA GLN A 17 12.20 -9.36 3.81
C GLN A 17 10.91 -9.71 4.54
N TYR A 18 10.31 -8.71 5.18
CA TYR A 18 8.98 -8.76 5.78
C TYR A 18 8.07 -7.76 5.08
N ARG A 19 6.80 -8.12 4.88
CA ARG A 19 5.80 -7.29 4.21
C ARG A 19 4.50 -7.24 4.99
N THR A 20 3.81 -6.11 4.93
CA THR A 20 2.41 -5.99 5.34
C THR A 20 1.70 -5.04 4.39
N LEU A 21 0.41 -5.24 4.17
CA LEU A 21 -0.46 -4.32 3.45
C LEU A 21 -1.46 -3.77 4.47
N ILE A 22 -1.56 -2.45 4.52
CA ILE A 22 -2.51 -1.76 5.40
C ILE A 22 -3.48 -1.01 4.51
N ASP A 23 -4.74 -1.42 4.53
CA ASP A 23 -5.82 -0.71 3.86
C ASP A 23 -6.16 0.56 4.64
N LEU A 24 -6.33 1.64 3.89
CA LEU A 24 -6.70 2.95 4.40
C LEU A 24 -8.15 3.21 3.99
N ASP A 25 -9.01 3.29 4.99
CA ASP A 25 -10.39 3.73 4.86
C ASP A 25 -10.71 4.66 6.02
N GLU A 26 -10.10 5.85 5.96
CA GLU A 26 -10.13 6.83 7.06
C GLU A 26 -11.08 7.98 6.72
N PRO A 27 -12.32 7.97 7.26
CA PRO A 27 -13.21 9.09 7.10
C PRO A 27 -12.59 10.31 7.80
N THR A 28 -12.43 11.39 7.06
CA THR A 28 -11.83 12.64 7.54
C THR A 28 -12.88 13.73 7.45
N PRO A 29 -13.36 14.28 8.57
CA PRO A 29 -14.34 15.36 8.53
C PRO A 29 -13.65 16.62 8.01
N PHE A 30 -14.08 17.11 6.86
CA PHE A 30 -13.61 18.37 6.29
C PHE A 30 -14.60 19.49 6.63
N ILE A 31 -14.11 20.59 7.19
CA ILE A 31 -14.96 21.77 7.50
C ILE A 31 -15.27 22.48 6.18
N ASN A 32 -16.51 22.69 5.77
CA ASN A 32 -16.80 23.40 4.52
C ASN A 32 -16.11 24.80 4.47
N VAL A 33 -15.30 25.07 3.44
CA VAL A 33 -14.71 26.40 3.24
C VAL A 33 -15.64 27.15 2.31
N ALA A 34 -16.31 28.17 2.85
CA ALA A 34 -17.24 28.97 2.07
C ALA A 34 -16.55 29.53 0.81
N PRO A 35 -17.16 29.40 -0.39
CA PRO A 35 -16.60 29.91 -1.65
C PRO A 35 -16.28 31.41 -1.67
N THR A 36 -16.78 32.15 -0.66
CA THR A 36 -16.60 33.59 -0.49
C THR A 36 -15.42 33.99 0.39
N ALA A 37 -14.66 33.03 0.94
CA ALA A 37 -13.43 33.34 1.67
C ALA A 37 -12.36 33.85 0.70
N ALA A 38 -11.82 35.05 0.95
CA ALA A 38 -10.72 35.62 0.18
C ALA A 38 -9.39 34.90 0.49
N MET A 39 -9.32 33.61 0.18
CA MET A 39 -8.14 32.76 0.36
C MET A 39 -7.68 32.27 -1.02
N THR A 40 -6.37 32.18 -1.21
CA THR A 40 -5.81 31.59 -2.44
C THR A 40 -5.98 30.07 -2.45
N ALA A 41 -5.93 29.44 -3.63
CA ALA A 41 -5.99 27.98 -3.74
C ALA A 41 -4.88 27.30 -2.92
N THR A 42 -3.68 27.87 -2.91
CA THR A 42 -2.53 27.41 -2.12
C THR A 42 -2.80 27.46 -0.62
N GLU A 43 -3.39 28.55 -0.12
CA GLU A 43 -3.73 28.70 1.31
C GLU A 43 -4.83 27.71 1.73
N VAL A 44 -5.79 27.44 0.85
CA VAL A 44 -6.82 26.42 1.08
C VAL A 44 -6.19 25.04 1.12
N ALA A 45 -5.34 24.69 0.14
CA ALA A 45 -4.65 23.40 0.10
C ALA A 45 -3.75 23.17 1.33
N GLU A 46 -2.99 24.18 1.74
CA GLU A 46 -2.15 24.11 2.94
C GLU A 46 -2.97 23.87 4.21
N LYS A 47 -4.03 24.67 4.40
CA LYS A 47 -4.92 24.53 5.57
C LYS A 47 -5.56 23.15 5.61
N ARG A 48 -6.05 22.65 4.47
CA ARG A 48 -6.62 21.31 4.35
C ARG A 48 -5.62 20.22 4.66
N MET A 49 -4.40 20.34 4.18
CA MET A 49 -3.39 19.33 4.40
C MET A 49 -2.87 19.30 5.84
N ASN A 50 -2.89 20.44 6.53
CA ASN A 50 -2.66 20.49 7.97
C ASN A 50 -3.79 19.83 8.76
N GLU A 51 -5.05 20.01 8.33
CA GLU A 51 -6.21 19.30 8.90
C GLU A 51 -6.06 17.78 8.71
N VAL A 52 -5.77 17.32 7.48
CA VAL A 52 -5.53 15.91 7.14
C VAL A 52 -4.45 15.29 8.02
N GLU A 53 -3.29 15.93 8.12
CA GLU A 53 -2.16 15.43 8.91
C GLU A 53 -2.51 15.30 10.40
N SER A 54 -3.29 16.25 10.93
CA SER A 54 -3.79 16.19 12.31
C SER A 54 -4.79 15.03 12.50
N GLN A 55 -5.69 14.82 11.54
CA GLN A 55 -6.70 13.76 11.55
C GLN A 55 -6.10 12.36 11.38
N MET A 56 -4.87 12.23 10.87
CA MET A 56 -4.16 10.94 10.79
C MET A 56 -3.50 10.50 12.10
N LYS A 57 -3.36 11.38 13.10
CA LYS A 57 -2.75 11.02 14.40
C LYS A 57 -3.42 9.83 15.10
N PRO A 58 -4.76 9.71 15.14
CA PRO A 58 -5.43 8.53 15.68
C PRO A 58 -5.08 7.24 14.94
N LEU A 59 -5.00 7.28 13.60
CA LEU A 59 -4.56 6.14 12.81
C LEU A 59 -3.12 5.73 13.15
N PHE A 60 -2.20 6.70 13.26
CA PHE A 60 -0.81 6.40 13.64
C PHE A 60 -0.73 5.70 14.99
N ARG A 61 -1.53 6.13 15.97
CA ARG A 61 -1.63 5.44 17.27
C ARG A 61 -2.19 4.03 17.13
N ARG A 62 -3.28 3.83 16.39
CA ARG A 62 -3.85 2.49 16.16
C ARG A 62 -2.86 1.55 15.48
N VAL A 63 -2.06 2.03 14.53
CA VAL A 63 -1.00 1.22 13.88
C VAL A 63 0.16 0.94 14.83
N GLU A 64 0.54 1.91 15.66
CA GLU A 64 1.56 1.73 16.69
C GLU A 64 1.14 0.66 17.72
N ASP A 65 -0.12 0.70 18.16
CA ASP A 65 -0.73 -0.24 19.10
C ASP A 65 -1.10 -1.60 18.45
N ALA A 66 -1.05 -1.70 17.12
CA ALA A 66 -1.47 -2.90 16.41
C ALA A 66 -0.57 -4.12 16.71
N ILE A 67 -1.14 -5.30 16.90
CA ILE A 67 -0.38 -6.54 17.08
C ILE A 67 -0.08 -7.12 15.69
N ALA A 68 1.21 -7.25 15.38
CA ALA A 68 1.67 -7.83 14.13
C ALA A 68 1.86 -9.34 14.28
N VAL A 69 1.16 -10.12 13.46
CA VAL A 69 1.21 -11.59 13.50
C VAL A 69 1.67 -12.11 12.14
N PRO A 70 2.59 -13.10 12.09
CA PRO A 70 2.98 -13.72 10.84
C PRO A 70 1.78 -14.31 10.09
N LYS A 71 1.66 -13.97 8.80
CA LYS A 71 0.70 -14.56 7.86
C LYS A 71 1.41 -15.67 7.09
N LEU A 72 0.78 -16.84 6.99
CA LEU A 72 1.23 -17.92 6.12
C LEU A 72 0.87 -17.57 4.69
N THR A 73 1.88 -17.48 3.83
CA THR A 73 1.73 -17.17 2.41
C THR A 73 2.59 -18.12 1.57
N GLY A 74 2.22 -18.34 0.30
CA GLY A 74 3.03 -19.12 -0.64
C GLY A 74 4.31 -18.42 -1.13
N ASP A 75 4.54 -17.17 -0.72
CA ASP A 75 5.75 -16.40 -1.04
C ASP A 75 6.96 -16.96 -0.29
N THR A 76 7.93 -17.49 -1.05
CA THR A 76 9.17 -18.06 -0.49
C THR A 76 10.23 -16.99 -0.19
N ASN A 77 10.07 -15.77 -0.71
CA ASN A 77 11.09 -14.73 -0.67
C ASN A 77 10.82 -13.68 0.42
N ALA A 78 9.56 -13.50 0.82
CA ALA A 78 9.17 -12.57 1.88
C ALA A 78 8.25 -13.22 2.93
N GLN A 79 8.43 -12.83 4.19
CA GLN A 79 7.50 -13.15 5.26
C GLN A 79 6.39 -12.09 5.30
N HIS A 80 5.14 -12.51 5.19
CA HIS A 80 4.02 -11.59 5.34
C HIS A 80 3.58 -11.49 6.80
N MET A 81 3.14 -10.32 7.22
CA MET A 81 2.60 -10.04 8.55
C MET A 81 1.26 -9.32 8.42
N ASN A 82 0.30 -9.67 9.28
CA ASN A 82 -0.98 -8.99 9.40
C ASN A 82 -1.02 -8.16 10.70
N LEU A 83 -1.64 -6.97 10.67
CA LEU A 83 -1.84 -6.12 11.84
C LEU A 83 -3.24 -6.37 12.42
N LEU A 84 -3.38 -7.40 13.26
CA LEU A 84 -4.68 -7.95 13.70
C LEU A 84 -5.51 -7.01 14.58
N THR A 85 -4.91 -6.05 15.26
CA THR A 85 -5.62 -5.13 16.17
C THR A 85 -5.72 -3.71 15.62
N LEU A 86 -5.64 -3.54 14.30
CA LEU A 86 -6.05 -2.30 13.68
C LEU A 86 -7.58 -2.16 13.83
N THR A 87 -8.00 -1.67 14.98
CA THR A 87 -9.39 -1.39 15.31
C THR A 87 -9.95 -0.42 14.26
N PRO A 88 -11.17 -0.57 13.75
CA PRO A 88 -11.77 0.42 12.86
C PRO A 88 -11.79 1.82 13.50
N PRO A 89 -11.83 2.90 12.71
CA PRO A 89 -12.02 4.23 13.26
C PRO A 89 -13.30 4.27 14.10
N GLU A 90 -13.29 5.02 15.20
CA GLU A 90 -14.50 5.21 16.01
C GLU A 90 -15.61 5.80 15.13
N ALA A 91 -16.84 5.28 15.26
CA ALA A 91 -17.99 5.82 14.54
C ALA A 91 -18.11 7.31 14.85
N GLN A 92 -17.94 8.15 13.81
CA GLN A 92 -17.96 9.60 14.00
C GLN A 92 -19.33 10.02 14.56
N LYS A 93 -19.31 10.91 15.56
CA LYS A 93 -20.52 11.60 16.00
C LYS A 93 -21.07 12.36 14.79
N LEU A 94 -22.37 12.24 14.53
CA LEU A 94 -23.13 12.94 13.48
C LEU A 94 -22.45 14.26 13.07
N VAL A 95 -21.78 14.24 11.91
CA VAL A 95 -21.21 15.43 11.28
C VAL A 95 -22.28 15.94 10.31
N GLU A 96 -22.72 17.20 10.47
CA GLU A 96 -23.81 17.80 9.69
C GLU A 96 -23.42 18.14 8.23
N ASP A 97 -22.13 18.03 7.88
CA ASP A 97 -21.52 18.50 6.63
C ASP A 97 -20.58 17.44 6.03
N PRO A 98 -20.21 17.54 4.73
CA PRO A 98 -19.88 16.37 3.93
C PRO A 98 -18.59 15.66 4.37
N LEU A 99 -18.73 14.35 4.59
CA LEU A 99 -17.66 13.40 4.92
C LEU A 99 -16.80 13.16 3.68
N GLY A 100 -15.51 13.50 3.75
CA GLY A 100 -14.52 12.98 2.81
C GLY A 100 -13.63 11.95 3.49
N GLY A 101 -12.60 11.47 2.80
CA GLY A 101 -11.74 10.44 3.36
C GLY A 101 -10.44 10.24 2.64
N ILE A 102 -9.50 9.62 3.34
CA ILE A 102 -8.30 9.06 2.74
C ILE A 102 -8.57 7.59 2.47
N HIS A 103 -8.58 7.25 1.20
CA HIS A 103 -8.78 5.88 0.74
C HIS A 103 -7.54 5.38 -0.01
N GLY A 104 -7.21 4.12 0.20
CA GLY A 104 -6.14 3.45 -0.53
C GLY A 104 -5.56 2.29 0.24
N ALA A 105 -4.31 1.96 -0.06
CA ALA A 105 -3.53 1.00 0.70
C ALA A 105 -2.07 1.44 0.76
N ILE A 106 -1.37 1.01 1.80
CA ILE A 106 0.07 1.20 1.93
C ILE A 106 0.72 -0.16 2.08
N SER A 107 1.53 -0.52 1.10
CA SER A 107 2.41 -1.68 1.21
C SER A 107 3.69 -1.30 1.95
N CYS A 108 3.92 -1.95 3.08
CA CYS A 108 5.06 -1.71 3.95
C CYS A 108 6.11 -2.82 3.82
N VAL A 109 7.37 -2.43 3.90
CA VAL A 109 8.51 -3.35 3.79
C VAL A 109 9.49 -3.15 4.93
N ALA A 110 9.95 -4.25 5.50
CA ALA A 110 11.06 -4.27 6.44
C ALA A 110 12.11 -5.30 6.00
N PHE A 111 13.38 -4.95 6.16
CA PHE A 111 14.49 -5.88 6.02
C PHE A 111 15.10 -6.09 7.39
N VAL A 112 15.11 -7.33 7.87
CA VAL A 112 15.65 -7.70 9.18
C VAL A 112 16.77 -8.72 9.00
N SER A 113 17.85 -8.57 9.77
CA SER A 113 18.95 -9.53 9.73
C SER A 113 18.46 -10.92 10.11
N GLN A 114 18.91 -11.96 9.40
CA GLN A 114 18.59 -13.34 9.74
C GLN A 114 19.22 -13.78 11.07
N SER A 115 20.24 -13.06 11.54
CA SER A 115 20.88 -13.27 12.84
C SER A 115 20.16 -12.56 13.99
N GLU A 116 19.11 -11.79 13.71
CA GLU A 116 18.42 -10.98 14.72
C GLU A 116 17.61 -11.89 15.66
N PRO A 117 17.85 -11.86 16.99
CA PRO A 117 16.93 -12.47 17.92
C PRO A 117 15.59 -11.74 17.83
N GLU A 118 14.46 -12.46 17.97
CA GLU A 118 13.12 -11.83 17.91
C GLU A 118 12.84 -11.08 16.59
N ALA A 119 13.37 -11.59 15.46
CA ALA A 119 13.25 -10.96 14.14
C ALA A 119 11.82 -10.52 13.75
N ASN A 120 10.79 -11.24 14.23
CA ASN A 120 9.39 -10.89 14.00
C ASN A 120 8.98 -9.60 14.72
N GLU A 121 9.45 -9.36 15.95
CA GLU A 121 9.14 -8.15 16.73
C GLU A 121 9.85 -6.93 16.14
N VAL A 122 11.11 -7.12 15.75
CA VAL A 122 11.89 -6.09 15.04
C VAL A 122 11.25 -5.75 13.70
N ALA A 123 10.82 -6.77 12.94
CA ALA A 123 10.09 -6.58 11.69
C ALA A 123 8.80 -5.79 11.91
N ALA A 124 7.99 -6.16 12.90
CA ALA A 124 6.76 -5.45 13.24
C ALA A 124 7.00 -3.95 13.49
N LYS A 125 8.01 -3.62 14.30
CA LYS A 125 8.38 -2.23 14.58
C LYS A 125 8.79 -1.47 13.31
N TYR A 126 9.56 -2.12 12.42
CA TYR A 126 9.98 -1.51 11.16
C TYR A 126 8.84 -1.33 10.16
N LEU A 127 7.92 -2.29 10.08
CA LEU A 127 6.74 -2.20 9.21
C LEU A 127 5.81 -1.06 9.65
N LYS A 128 5.52 -0.95 10.96
CA LYS A 128 4.74 0.17 11.52
C LYS A 128 5.39 1.52 11.24
N ARG A 129 6.73 1.59 11.37
CA ARG A 129 7.49 2.81 11.05
C ARG A 129 7.45 3.14 9.55
N ASP A 130 7.57 2.14 8.69
CA ASP A 130 7.50 2.32 7.23
C ASP A 130 6.11 2.79 6.80
N PHE A 131 5.04 2.30 7.43
CA PHE A 131 3.67 2.80 7.24
C PHE A 131 3.58 4.31 7.51
N VAL A 132 3.95 4.75 8.72
CA VAL A 132 3.83 6.16 9.11
C VAL A 132 4.63 7.05 8.16
N LYS A 133 5.85 6.65 7.81
CA LYS A 133 6.69 7.38 6.87
C LYS A 133 6.09 7.44 5.47
N SER A 134 5.61 6.31 4.95
CA SER A 134 5.04 6.26 3.60
C SER A 134 3.76 7.10 3.52
N LEU A 135 2.90 7.06 4.54
CA LEU A 135 1.69 7.87 4.58
C LEU A 135 2.04 9.37 4.61
N LEU A 136 2.95 9.80 5.49
CA LEU A 136 3.38 11.20 5.57
C LEU A 136 3.99 11.71 4.26
N VAL A 137 4.82 10.89 3.59
CA VAL A 137 5.38 11.25 2.28
C VAL A 137 4.29 11.42 1.23
N ARG A 138 3.30 10.51 1.17
CA ARG A 138 2.21 10.61 0.19
C ARG A 138 1.29 11.80 0.47
N ILE A 139 1.07 12.14 1.75
CA ILE A 139 0.38 13.37 2.15
C ILE A 139 1.19 14.59 1.70
N ALA A 140 2.51 14.62 1.91
CA ALA A 140 3.34 15.72 1.42
C ALA A 140 3.29 15.87 -0.10
N LEU A 141 3.37 14.77 -0.85
CA LEU A 141 3.23 14.78 -2.32
C LEU A 141 1.86 15.31 -2.78
N ALA A 142 0.78 14.92 -2.09
CA ALA A 142 -0.54 15.45 -2.38
C ALA A 142 -0.62 16.96 -2.12
N ARG A 143 0.03 17.44 -1.05
CA ARG A 143 0.13 18.88 -0.73
C ARG A 143 0.87 19.65 -1.82
N GLU A 144 2.03 19.15 -2.25
CA GLU A 144 2.84 19.77 -3.32
C GLU A 144 2.04 19.85 -4.61
N ARG A 145 1.44 18.72 -5.03
CA ARG A 145 0.64 18.64 -6.24
C ARG A 145 -0.51 19.64 -6.28
N TRP A 146 -1.18 19.87 -5.15
CA TRP A 146 -2.30 20.82 -5.08
C TRP A 146 -1.86 22.27 -4.87
N ALA A 147 -0.62 22.50 -4.44
CA ALA A 147 -0.04 23.83 -4.39
C ALA A 147 0.41 24.33 -5.78
N GLU A 148 0.70 23.41 -6.70
CA GLU A 148 1.07 23.72 -8.10
C GLU A 148 -0.13 23.98 -9.02
N ASP A 149 -1.34 23.64 -8.57
CA ASP A 149 -2.58 23.79 -9.32
C ASP A 149 -3.15 25.21 -9.10
N ASP A 150 -2.62 26.19 -9.83
CA ASP A 150 -3.01 27.62 -9.81
C ASP A 150 -4.41 27.89 -10.42
N GLU A 151 -5.23 26.85 -10.66
CA GLU A 151 -6.55 27.03 -11.26
C GLU A 151 -7.50 27.84 -10.35
N VAL A 152 -8.27 28.72 -10.99
CA VAL A 152 -9.20 29.69 -10.37
C VAL A 152 -10.36 29.00 -9.63
N GLU A 153 -10.56 27.71 -9.85
CA GLU A 153 -11.60 26.92 -9.19
C GLU A 153 -11.02 26.05 -8.06
N PRO A 154 -11.68 25.97 -6.89
CA PRO A 154 -11.23 25.11 -5.82
C PRO A 154 -11.17 23.67 -6.30
N ASN A 155 -10.06 23.00 -6.02
CA ASN A 155 -9.85 21.59 -6.34
C ASN A 155 -11.09 20.76 -5.91
N GLU A 156 -11.70 20.06 -6.87
CA GLU A 156 -12.93 19.28 -6.69
C GLU A 156 -12.83 18.28 -5.53
N VAL A 157 -11.63 17.81 -5.19
CA VAL A 157 -11.37 16.91 -4.04
C VAL A 157 -11.81 17.54 -2.71
N PHE A 158 -11.87 18.86 -2.60
CA PHE A 158 -12.33 19.56 -1.39
C PHE A 158 -13.77 20.09 -1.48
N LYS A 159 -14.44 19.88 -2.62
CA LYS A 159 -15.87 20.17 -2.76
C LYS A 159 -16.65 18.94 -2.28
N GLU A 160 -17.53 19.14 -1.32
CA GLU A 160 -18.55 18.17 -0.88
C GLU A 160 -18.07 16.71 -0.66
N GLY A 161 -17.16 16.48 0.29
CA GLY A 161 -16.86 15.12 0.77
C GLY A 161 -15.95 14.32 -0.16
N GLY A 162 -15.11 15.01 -0.93
CA GLY A 162 -14.18 14.39 -1.87
C GLY A 162 -13.14 13.46 -1.21
N VAL A 163 -12.54 12.63 -2.06
CA VAL A 163 -11.61 11.57 -1.67
C VAL A 163 -10.19 11.94 -2.02
N ILE A 164 -9.31 11.95 -1.02
CA ILE A 164 -7.87 12.11 -1.22
C ILE A 164 -7.30 10.78 -1.69
N ARG A 165 -6.92 10.71 -2.96
CA ARG A 165 -6.23 9.55 -3.54
C ARG A 165 -4.73 9.68 -3.33
N LEU A 166 -4.16 8.78 -2.55
CA LEU A 166 -2.72 8.75 -2.32
C LEU A 166 -2.00 8.13 -3.53
N ALA A 167 -0.76 8.57 -3.77
CA ALA A 167 0.12 7.96 -4.75
C ALA A 167 0.38 6.48 -4.41
N GLN A 168 0.39 5.63 -5.45
CA GLN A 168 0.80 4.23 -5.36
C GLN A 168 2.32 4.13 -5.26
N ARG A 169 2.82 3.24 -4.40
CA ARG A 169 4.25 3.01 -4.23
C ARG A 169 4.64 1.80 -5.07
N GLY A 170 5.65 1.96 -5.91
CA GLY A 170 6.36 0.84 -6.50
C GLY A 170 7.84 0.88 -6.15
N LEU A 171 8.51 -0.24 -6.39
CA LEU A 171 9.95 -0.36 -6.20
C LEU A 171 10.65 -0.42 -7.54
N VAL A 172 11.77 0.28 -7.63
CA VAL A 172 12.71 0.15 -8.75
C VAL A 172 14.09 -0.24 -8.21
N PRO A 173 14.91 -0.96 -8.98
CA PRO A 173 16.28 -1.27 -8.59
C PRO A 173 17.06 0.01 -8.24
N TRP A 174 17.71 0.06 -7.09
CA TRP A 174 18.58 1.21 -6.76
C TRP A 174 19.81 1.16 -7.66
N ARG A 175 20.12 2.28 -8.31
CA ARG A 175 21.33 2.44 -9.10
C ARG A 175 22.29 3.38 -8.38
N SER A 176 23.52 2.91 -8.20
CA SER A 176 24.63 3.75 -7.78
C SER A 176 25.56 3.99 -8.97
N THR A 177 26.52 4.89 -8.82
CA THR A 177 27.61 5.05 -9.80
C THR A 177 28.44 3.77 -9.98
N ALA A 178 28.37 2.81 -9.05
CA ALA A 178 29.03 1.50 -9.14
C ALA A 178 28.19 0.42 -9.86
N GLY A 179 26.95 0.76 -10.27
CA GLY A 179 26.02 -0.15 -10.94
C GLY A 179 24.72 -0.38 -10.16
N LEU A 180 23.90 -1.29 -10.68
CA LEU A 180 22.65 -1.73 -10.07
C LEU A 180 22.94 -2.49 -8.77
N SER A 181 22.21 -2.14 -7.71
CA SER A 181 22.25 -2.86 -6.44
C SER A 181 21.16 -3.92 -6.41
N SER A 182 21.53 -5.16 -6.09
CA SER A 182 20.57 -6.23 -5.79
C SER A 182 20.05 -6.19 -4.34
N HIS A 183 20.61 -5.30 -3.51
CA HIS A 183 20.33 -5.24 -2.07
C HIS A 183 19.41 -4.09 -1.67
N PHE A 184 19.32 -3.06 -2.52
CA PHE A 184 18.56 -1.86 -2.24
C PHE A 184 17.64 -1.55 -3.42
N SER A 185 16.44 -1.09 -3.11
CA SER A 185 15.47 -0.60 -4.09
C SER A 185 15.11 0.84 -3.75
N ALA A 186 14.95 1.68 -4.78
CA ALA A 186 14.30 2.97 -4.63
C ALA A 186 12.77 2.77 -4.59
N ALA A 187 12.09 3.59 -3.82
CA ALA A 187 10.63 3.68 -3.86
C ALA A 187 10.24 4.86 -4.75
N VAL A 188 9.39 4.59 -5.75
CA VAL A 188 8.79 5.60 -6.62
C VAL A 188 7.31 5.65 -6.30
N HIS A 189 6.78 6.86 -6.05
CA HIS A 189 5.38 7.10 -5.79
C HIS A 189 4.76 7.74 -7.03
N VAL A 190 3.65 7.19 -7.53
CA VAL A 190 2.98 7.62 -8.75
C VAL A 190 1.49 7.80 -8.45
N PHE A 191 0.91 8.92 -8.84
CA PHE A 191 -0.52 9.13 -8.65
C PHE A 191 -1.36 8.31 -9.65
N PRO A 192 -2.59 7.89 -9.29
CA PRO A 192 -3.41 7.01 -10.13
C PRO A 192 -3.77 7.57 -11.51
N ASP A 193 -3.70 8.88 -11.69
CA ASP A 193 -4.03 9.60 -12.91
C ASP A 193 -2.79 10.04 -13.72
N GLU A 194 -1.58 9.73 -13.25
CA GLU A 194 -0.35 9.91 -14.00
C GLU A 194 -0.06 8.71 -14.90
N ASP A 195 0.59 8.96 -16.05
CA ASP A 195 1.18 7.88 -16.84
C ASP A 195 2.34 7.25 -16.06
N THR A 196 2.08 6.09 -15.48
CA THR A 196 3.02 5.37 -14.63
C THR A 196 4.32 5.03 -15.34
N VAL A 197 4.27 4.66 -16.62
CA VAL A 197 5.47 4.31 -17.38
C VAL A 197 6.37 5.54 -17.50
N LYS A 198 5.77 6.68 -17.87
CA LYS A 198 6.47 7.94 -18.02
C LYS A 198 7.00 8.49 -16.69
N ALA A 199 6.20 8.42 -15.62
CA ALA A 199 6.61 8.89 -14.29
C ALA A 199 7.82 8.09 -13.76
N VAL A 200 7.80 6.77 -13.94
CA VAL A 200 8.90 5.89 -13.56
C VAL A 200 10.14 6.15 -14.43
N GLU A 201 9.97 6.32 -15.74
CA GLU A 201 11.07 6.66 -16.65
C GLU A 201 11.76 7.96 -16.22
N ASN A 202 10.99 9.02 -15.96
CA ASN A 202 11.51 10.29 -15.47
C ASN A 202 12.24 10.14 -14.12
N ALA A 203 11.67 9.39 -13.18
CA ALA A 203 12.31 9.14 -11.88
C ALA A 203 13.64 8.39 -12.05
N LEU A 204 13.69 7.41 -12.95
CA LEU A 204 14.90 6.65 -13.25
C LEU A 204 15.96 7.51 -13.96
N GLU A 205 15.56 8.42 -14.84
CA GLU A 205 16.46 9.39 -15.48
C GLU A 205 17.18 10.25 -14.42
N ILE A 206 16.42 10.79 -13.45
CA ILE A 206 16.98 11.57 -12.32
C ILE A 206 17.94 10.72 -11.48
N LEU A 207 17.63 9.43 -11.29
CA LEU A 207 18.49 8.49 -10.57
C LEU A 207 19.69 7.97 -11.41
N GLY A 208 19.86 8.46 -12.65
CA GLY A 208 20.97 8.08 -13.54
C GLY A 208 20.79 6.73 -14.24
N GLY A 209 19.57 6.19 -14.27
CA GLY A 209 19.17 4.95 -14.92
C GLY A 209 18.44 5.20 -16.25
N ALA A 210 19.18 5.47 -17.32
CA ALA A 210 18.60 5.77 -18.63
C ALA A 210 18.58 4.55 -19.56
N SER A 211 17.92 3.45 -19.18
CA SER A 211 17.58 2.42 -20.17
C SER A 211 16.09 2.09 -20.08
N GLY A 212 15.35 2.17 -21.20
CA GLY A 212 13.91 1.87 -21.24
C GLY A 212 13.52 0.45 -20.81
N LYS A 213 14.49 -0.43 -20.52
CA LYS A 213 14.26 -1.74 -19.89
C LYS A 213 14.05 -1.64 -18.37
N ASP A 214 14.53 -0.59 -17.72
CA ASP A 214 14.46 -0.40 -16.28
C ASP A 214 13.06 0.05 -15.82
N ALA A 215 12.31 0.78 -16.67
CA ALA A 215 10.91 1.16 -16.38
C ALA A 215 9.97 -0.05 -16.29
N ALA A 216 10.26 -1.13 -17.03
CA ALA A 216 9.53 -2.39 -16.96
C ALA A 216 9.75 -3.19 -15.65
N ALA A 217 10.70 -2.76 -14.80
CA ALA A 217 10.96 -3.39 -13.51
C ALA A 217 10.14 -2.78 -12.36
N TRP A 218 9.42 -1.67 -12.60
CA TRP A 218 8.50 -1.13 -11.62
C TRP A 218 7.24 -1.98 -11.56
N ALA A 219 6.92 -2.45 -10.36
CA ALA A 219 5.63 -3.06 -10.05
C ALA A 219 5.04 -2.34 -8.85
N ALA A 220 3.76 -1.94 -8.98
CA ALA A 220 3.00 -1.41 -7.87
C ALA A 220 3.04 -2.41 -6.71
N MET A 221 3.41 -1.92 -5.54
CA MET A 221 3.39 -2.73 -4.33
C MET A 221 1.98 -2.92 -3.79
N GLU A 222 1.05 -2.05 -4.19
CA GLU A 222 -0.38 -2.17 -3.94
C GLU A 222 -1.07 -2.74 -5.18
N ILE A 223 -1.34 -4.04 -5.22
CA ILE A 223 -2.19 -4.63 -6.27
C ILE A 223 -3.61 -4.69 -5.73
N GLY A 224 -4.55 -3.99 -6.39
CA GLY A 224 -5.98 -3.92 -6.06
C GLY A 224 -6.70 -5.26 -5.85
N GLY A 225 -6.08 -6.39 -6.20
CA GLY A 225 -6.59 -7.74 -5.92
C GLY A 225 -6.53 -8.19 -4.46
N GLN A 226 -5.80 -7.49 -3.58
CA GLN A 226 -5.86 -7.72 -2.12
C GLN A 226 -7.00 -6.93 -1.44
N LEU A 227 -7.58 -5.95 -2.14
CA LEU A 227 -8.60 -5.01 -1.65
C LEU A 227 -10.05 -5.53 -1.83
N GLY A 228 -10.26 -6.83 -2.06
CA GLY A 228 -11.58 -7.36 -2.44
C GLY A 228 -11.86 -8.83 -2.15
N SER A 229 -11.27 -9.44 -1.11
CA SER A 229 -11.66 -10.80 -0.71
C SER A 229 -12.15 -10.87 0.73
N PRO A 230 -13.42 -11.23 0.99
CA PRO A 230 -13.92 -11.59 2.32
C PRO A 230 -13.40 -12.98 2.77
N MET A 231 -12.25 -13.44 2.28
CA MET A 231 -11.67 -14.77 2.57
C MET A 231 -10.58 -14.76 3.66
N ASP A 232 -10.55 -13.81 4.60
CA ASP A 232 -9.75 -13.98 5.82
C ASP A 232 -10.49 -14.81 6.91
N LEU A 233 -11.57 -15.52 6.55
CA LEU A 233 -12.23 -16.53 7.38
C LEU A 233 -12.49 -17.86 6.64
N THR A 234 -11.49 -18.43 5.97
CA THR A 234 -11.48 -19.90 5.76
C THR A 234 -10.05 -20.40 5.55
N PHE A 235 -9.59 -21.19 6.52
CA PHE A 235 -8.48 -22.12 6.32
C PHE A 235 -8.69 -22.95 5.06
N GLY A 236 -7.66 -22.99 4.20
CA GLY A 236 -7.34 -24.10 3.31
C GLY A 236 -8.35 -24.41 2.20
N VAL A 237 -8.06 -23.96 0.99
CA VAL A 237 -7.89 -24.77 -0.24
C VAL A 237 -7.65 -23.75 -1.35
N THR A 238 -6.50 -23.84 -2.00
CA THR A 238 -6.22 -23.11 -3.23
C THR A 238 -7.27 -23.48 -4.27
N GLU A 239 -8.17 -22.55 -4.59
CA GLU A 239 -9.08 -22.64 -5.73
C GLU A 239 -8.26 -22.63 -7.03
N SER A 240 -7.82 -23.81 -7.47
CA SER A 240 -7.52 -24.04 -8.88
C SER A 240 -8.84 -24.23 -9.62
N GLU A 241 -8.95 -23.76 -10.87
CA GLU A 241 -10.17 -23.90 -11.70
C GLU A 241 -10.68 -25.35 -11.82
N HIS A 242 -9.82 -26.33 -11.50
CA HIS A 242 -10.19 -27.75 -11.41
C HIS A 242 -11.18 -28.05 -10.28
N PHE A 243 -11.16 -27.31 -9.16
CA PHE A 243 -12.05 -27.55 -8.02
C PHE A 243 -13.50 -27.13 -8.29
N LYS A 244 -13.74 -26.09 -9.10
CA LYS A 244 -15.10 -25.71 -9.51
C LYS A 244 -15.79 -26.86 -10.25
N TYR A 245 -15.09 -27.52 -11.17
CA TYR A 245 -15.65 -28.67 -11.90
C TYR A 245 -15.98 -29.84 -10.98
N VAL A 246 -15.14 -30.14 -9.99
CA VAL A 246 -15.40 -31.21 -9.02
C VAL A 246 -16.64 -30.91 -8.19
N TYR A 247 -16.81 -29.67 -7.73
CA TYR A 247 -17.97 -29.28 -6.92
C TYR A 247 -19.30 -29.41 -7.68
N TYR A 248 -19.31 -29.15 -9.00
CA TYR A 248 -20.51 -29.31 -9.84
C TYR A 248 -20.74 -30.73 -10.34
N LEU A 249 -19.68 -31.51 -10.62
CA LEU A 249 -19.81 -32.86 -11.18
C LEU A 249 -20.00 -33.95 -10.11
N LEU A 250 -19.42 -33.79 -8.92
CA LEU A 250 -19.51 -34.80 -7.87
C LEU A 250 -20.97 -35.13 -7.45
N PRO A 251 -21.89 -34.16 -7.27
CA PRO A 251 -23.28 -34.46 -6.96
C PRO A 251 -23.97 -35.23 -8.10
N VAL A 252 -23.66 -34.90 -9.36
CA VAL A 252 -24.23 -35.56 -10.53
C VAL A 252 -23.76 -37.01 -10.62
N VAL A 253 -22.48 -37.26 -10.37
CA VAL A 253 -21.90 -38.61 -10.36
C VAL A 253 -22.48 -39.43 -9.20
N LEU A 254 -22.65 -38.85 -8.02
CA LEU A 254 -23.27 -39.53 -6.87
C LEU A 254 -24.73 -39.91 -7.15
N VAL A 255 -25.50 -39.02 -7.76
CA VAL A 255 -26.88 -39.31 -8.17
C VAL A 255 -26.92 -40.42 -9.22
N LEU A 256 -26.04 -40.39 -10.22
CA LEU A 256 -25.93 -41.46 -11.23
C LEU A 256 -25.59 -42.82 -10.59
N LEU A 257 -24.63 -42.85 -9.67
CA LEU A 257 -24.27 -44.09 -8.96
C LEU A 257 -25.42 -44.61 -8.09
N LEU A 258 -26.16 -43.73 -7.43
CA LEU A 258 -27.35 -44.12 -6.66
C LEU A 258 -28.47 -44.66 -7.53
N VAL A 259 -28.73 -44.04 -8.69
CA VAL A 259 -29.72 -44.52 -9.67
C VAL A 259 -29.32 -45.88 -10.23
N VAL A 260 -28.04 -46.07 -10.56
CA VAL A 260 -27.53 -47.36 -11.03
C VAL A 260 -27.62 -48.42 -9.93
N ALA A 261 -27.26 -48.08 -8.69
CA ALA A 261 -27.40 -48.99 -7.56
C ALA A 261 -28.86 -49.37 -7.30
N GLN A 262 -29.81 -48.42 -7.40
CA GLN A 262 -31.24 -48.69 -7.32
C GLN A 262 -31.78 -49.52 -8.49
N TYR A 263 -31.16 -49.46 -9.66
CA TYR A 263 -31.56 -50.25 -10.82
C TYR A 263 -31.10 -51.71 -10.73
N PHE A 264 -30.00 -51.98 -10.03
CA PHE A 264 -29.46 -53.33 -9.82
C PHE A 264 -29.90 -53.99 -8.50
N MET A 265 -30.68 -53.29 -7.67
CA MET A 265 -31.27 -53.79 -6.43
C MET A 265 -32.76 -54.08 -6.64
#